data_AF-A0A534BG10-F1
#
_entry.id   AF-A0A534BG10-F1
#
_cell.length_a   1.000
_cell.length_b   1.000
_cell.length_c   1.000
_cell.angle_alpha   90.00
_cell.angle_beta   90.00
_cell.angle_gamma   90.00
#
_symmetry.space_group_name_H-M   'P 1'
#
loop_
_entity.id
_entity.type
_entity.pdbx_description
1 polymer ?
#
loop_
_entity_poly.entity_id
_entity_poly.type
_entity_poly.pdbx_seq_one_letter_code
_entity_poly.pdbx_strand_id
1 'polypeptide(L)'
;MRASVLPIRLTWGAVVAAWCCAALAADAPAKPAAAKPGPTDAQLIASAESAAPPSVGKHAAIVAMEEGGKMRTVRKGTNNFTCMPDNPATPGPDPMCMDPAAMEWVHAYVSHQTPPPGKVGFMYMLAGGTDASNTDPYAAKPTASNHWISTGPHVMVVGADASFYDTYPKNADPDTTVAYV
;
A
#
# COMPACT_ATOMS: atom_id res chain seq x y z
N MET A 1 42.92 -19.12 -64.98
CA MET A 1 42.09 -19.69 -66.07
C MET A 1 40.64 -19.38 -65.70
N ARG A 2 39.99 -18.44 -66.40
CA ARG A 2 39.08 -18.69 -67.55
C ARG A 2 37.87 -19.55 -67.14
N ALA A 3 36.62 -19.24 -67.46
CA ALA A 3 35.98 -18.15 -68.18
C ALA A 3 34.45 -18.33 -68.04
N SER A 4 33.73 -17.23 -68.28
CA SER A 4 32.33 -17.06 -68.67
C SER A 4 31.63 -18.24 -69.36
N VAL A 5 30.30 -18.40 -69.17
CA VAL A 5 29.22 -18.55 -70.20
C VAL A 5 27.85 -18.32 -69.49
N LEU A 6 27.14 -17.18 -69.62
CA LEU A 6 26.11 -16.76 -70.62
C LEU A 6 24.63 -17.02 -70.14
N PRO A 7 23.56 -16.51 -70.78
CA PRO A 7 22.67 -15.48 -70.23
C PRO A 7 21.18 -15.90 -70.20
N ILE A 8 20.33 -15.18 -69.45
CA ILE A 8 18.87 -15.19 -69.71
C ILE A 8 18.39 -13.75 -69.85
N ARG A 9 17.95 -13.43 -71.06
CA ARG A 9 17.20 -12.21 -71.41
C ARG A 9 15.70 -12.48 -71.26
N LEU A 10 14.93 -11.39 -71.29
CA LEU A 10 13.47 -11.21 -71.31
C LEU A 10 12.88 -10.87 -69.94
N THR A 11 12.03 -9.86 -69.77
CA THR A 11 11.40 -8.88 -70.66
C THR A 11 10.80 -7.77 -69.79
N TRP A 12 10.56 -6.62 -70.41
CA TRP A 12 9.92 -5.44 -69.83
C TRP A 12 8.63 -5.70 -69.04
N GLY A 13 8.51 -4.97 -67.93
CA GLY A 13 7.25 -4.66 -67.27
C GLY A 13 7.40 -3.35 -66.51
N ALA A 14 7.10 -2.23 -67.17
CA ALA A 14 7.02 -0.94 -66.50
C ALA A 14 5.78 -0.93 -65.60
N VAL A 15 5.98 -0.82 -64.28
CA VAL A 15 4.91 -0.48 -63.35
C VAL A 15 5.23 0.90 -62.77
N VAL A 16 4.57 1.90 -63.32
CA VAL A 16 4.52 3.25 -62.77
C VAL A 16 3.58 3.20 -61.57
N ALA A 17 4.14 3.08 -60.36
CA ALA A 17 3.40 3.26 -59.13
C ALA A 17 3.62 4.70 -58.64
N ALA A 18 2.60 5.53 -58.83
CA ALA A 18 2.56 6.91 -58.37
C ALA A 18 2.75 6.98 -56.85
N TRP A 19 3.82 7.64 -56.42
CA TRP A 19 4.01 8.04 -55.02
C TRP A 19 3.02 9.16 -54.68
N CYS A 20 1.96 8.79 -53.99
CA CYS A 20 1.06 9.74 -53.34
C CYS A 20 1.73 10.20 -52.03
N CYS A 21 2.24 11.43 -52.00
CA CYS A 21 2.69 12.08 -50.77
C CYS A 21 1.48 12.32 -49.85
N ALA A 22 1.17 11.37 -48.99
CA ALA A 22 0.30 11.62 -47.84
C ALA A 22 1.09 12.43 -46.81
N ALA A 23 0.73 13.70 -46.64
CA ALA A 23 1.23 14.54 -45.56
C ALA A 23 0.79 13.93 -44.22
N LEU A 24 1.74 13.36 -43.48
CA LEU A 24 1.56 12.98 -42.08
C LEU A 24 1.35 14.26 -41.27
N ALA A 25 0.11 14.51 -40.84
CA ALA A 25 -0.17 15.45 -39.78
C ALA A 25 0.52 14.92 -38.51
N ALA A 26 1.56 15.61 -38.05
CA ALA A 26 2.19 15.32 -36.78
C ALA A 26 1.20 15.71 -35.66
N ASP A 27 0.64 14.72 -34.96
CA ASP A 27 -0.08 14.95 -33.72
C ASP A 27 0.85 15.66 -32.73
N ALA A 28 0.40 16.80 -32.20
CA ALA A 28 1.14 17.51 -31.16
C ALA A 28 1.31 16.60 -29.94
N PRO A 29 2.49 16.58 -29.28
CA PRO A 29 2.70 15.75 -28.11
C PRO A 29 1.69 16.13 -27.02
N ALA A 30 0.92 15.14 -26.58
CA ALA A 30 -0.01 15.30 -25.47
C ALA A 30 0.76 15.79 -24.24
N LYS A 31 0.33 16.94 -23.70
CA LYS A 31 0.91 17.53 -22.50
C LYS A 31 0.71 16.56 -21.32
N PRO A 32 1.73 16.23 -20.51
CA PRO A 32 1.56 15.34 -19.37
C PRO A 32 0.46 15.89 -18.45
N ALA A 33 -0.50 15.04 -18.09
CA ALA A 33 -1.50 15.40 -17.09
C ALA A 33 -0.77 15.74 -15.78
N ALA A 34 -1.09 16.89 -15.19
CA ALA A 34 -0.56 17.27 -13.89
C ALA A 34 -0.95 16.20 -12.86
N ALA A 35 0.01 15.73 -12.07
CA ALA A 35 -0.26 14.82 -10.95
C ALA A 35 -1.28 15.45 -10.01
N LYS A 36 -2.28 14.68 -9.58
CA LYS A 36 -3.25 15.16 -8.58
C LYS A 36 -2.48 15.52 -7.29
N PRO A 37 -2.79 16.64 -6.62
CA PRO A 37 -2.22 16.95 -5.32
C PRO A 37 -2.52 15.81 -4.33
N GLY A 38 -1.57 15.52 -3.44
CA GLY A 38 -1.79 14.61 -2.32
C GLY A 38 -2.89 15.08 -1.36
N PRO A 39 -3.28 14.25 -0.38
CA PRO A 39 -4.29 14.62 0.61
C PRO A 39 -3.86 15.86 1.42
N THR A 40 -4.83 16.70 1.74
CA THR A 40 -4.65 17.86 2.64
C THR A 40 -4.49 17.41 4.09
N ASP A 41 -3.88 18.25 4.93
CA ASP A 41 -3.77 17.99 6.38
C ASP A 41 -5.13 17.74 7.04
N ALA A 42 -6.20 18.42 6.59
CA ALA A 42 -7.55 18.20 7.10
C ALA A 42 -8.08 16.80 6.74
N GLN A 43 -7.78 16.29 5.53
CA GLN A 43 -8.15 14.94 5.12
C GLN A 43 -7.34 13.88 5.88
N LEU A 44 -6.05 14.11 6.08
CA LEU A 44 -5.19 13.24 6.89
C LEU A 44 -5.69 13.18 8.34
N ILE A 45 -6.05 14.33 8.92
CA ILE A 45 -6.59 14.39 10.28
C ILE A 45 -7.91 13.62 10.38
N ALA A 46 -8.86 13.85 9.48
CA ALA A 46 -10.15 13.17 9.50
C ALA A 46 -10.02 11.65 9.35
N SER A 47 -9.13 11.20 8.47
CA SER A 47 -8.83 9.77 8.29
C SER A 47 -8.24 9.17 9.57
N ALA A 48 -7.19 9.78 10.13
CA ALA A 48 -6.54 9.28 11.34
C ALA A 48 -7.46 9.27 12.57
N GLU A 49 -8.34 10.27 12.72
CA GLU A 49 -9.31 10.32 13.83
C GLU A 49 -10.36 9.20 13.76
N SER A 50 -10.65 8.67 12.56
CA SER A 50 -11.64 7.60 12.38
C SER A 50 -11.17 6.25 12.93
N ALA A 51 -9.87 6.10 13.17
CA ALA A 51 -9.30 4.87 13.69
C ALA A 51 -9.70 4.55 15.14
N ALA A 52 -10.13 5.54 15.93
CA ALA A 52 -10.36 5.38 17.37
C ALA A 52 -11.61 6.12 17.86
N PRO A 53 -12.09 5.87 19.09
CA PRO A 53 -13.19 6.63 19.66
C PRO A 53 -12.87 8.14 19.65
N PRO A 54 -13.87 9.03 19.52
CA PRO A 54 -13.63 10.47 19.43
C PRO A 54 -12.80 11.06 20.59
N SER A 55 -12.90 10.48 21.80
CA SER A 55 -12.11 10.88 22.97
C SER A 55 -10.62 10.53 22.86
N VAL A 56 -10.26 9.57 22.00
CA VAL A 56 -8.87 9.20 21.71
C VAL A 56 -8.39 9.94 20.47
N GLY A 57 -9.08 9.78 19.34
CA GLY A 57 -8.64 10.30 18.04
C GLY A 57 -8.46 11.82 18.02
N LYS A 58 -9.38 12.60 18.60
CA LYS A 58 -9.30 14.07 18.64
C LYS A 58 -8.12 14.61 19.44
N HIS A 59 -7.63 13.82 20.40
CA HIS A 59 -6.56 14.21 21.30
C HIS A 59 -5.21 13.55 20.95
N ALA A 60 -5.20 12.60 20.02
CA ALA A 60 -3.99 11.93 19.57
C ALA A 60 -3.07 12.85 18.77
N ALA A 61 -1.76 12.56 18.85
CA ALA A 61 -0.83 13.04 17.84
C ALA A 61 -1.22 12.42 16.49
N ILE A 62 -1.06 13.18 15.41
CA ILE A 62 -1.30 12.66 14.06
C ILE A 62 -0.01 12.74 13.28
N VAL A 63 0.40 11.60 12.76
CA VAL A 63 1.57 11.45 11.90
C VAL A 63 1.14 10.85 10.59
N ALA A 64 1.70 11.32 9.49
CA ALA A 64 1.42 10.82 8.15
C ALA A 64 2.72 10.39 7.47
N MET A 65 2.64 9.33 6.69
CA MET A 65 3.75 8.92 5.82
C MET A 65 3.69 9.73 4.54
N GLU A 66 4.82 10.34 4.21
CA GLU A 66 5.02 11.12 3.00
C GLU A 66 5.72 10.30 1.93
N GLU A 67 5.79 10.87 0.74
CA GLU A 67 6.56 10.32 -0.36
C GLU A 67 8.02 10.05 0.07
N GLY A 68 8.55 8.90 -0.33
CA GLY A 68 9.90 8.47 0.06
C GLY A 68 10.00 7.91 1.49
N GLY A 69 8.88 7.61 2.14
CA GLY A 69 8.85 6.90 3.42
C GLY A 69 9.18 7.76 4.64
N LYS A 70 9.18 9.09 4.49
CA LYS A 70 9.39 10.01 5.62
C LYS A 70 8.12 10.15 6.43
N MET A 71 8.25 10.27 7.75
CA MET A 71 7.12 10.53 8.62
C MET A 71 7.05 12.00 9.01
N ARG A 72 5.90 12.63 8.77
CA ARG A 72 5.61 14.01 9.16
C ARG A 72 4.58 14.04 10.28
N THR A 73 4.82 14.86 11.30
CA THR A 73 3.80 15.23 12.27
C THR A 73 2.83 16.24 11.65
N VAL A 74 1.57 15.85 11.48
CA VAL A 74 0.48 16.70 10.97
C VAL A 74 -0.16 17.48 12.12
N ARG A 75 -0.28 16.86 13.30
CA ARG A 75 -0.84 17.48 14.50
C ARG A 75 -0.15 16.97 15.75
N LYS A 76 0.14 17.87 16.70
CA LYS A 76 0.59 17.47 18.05
C LYS A 76 -0.58 16.92 18.88
N GLY A 77 -0.30 15.88 19.65
CA GLY A 77 -1.27 15.27 20.56
C GLY A 77 -1.32 15.95 21.93
N THR A 78 -2.35 15.60 22.68
CA THR A 78 -2.60 15.93 24.09
C THR A 78 -2.89 14.69 24.94
N ASN A 79 -2.87 13.50 24.34
CA ASN A 79 -2.91 12.21 25.02
C ASN A 79 -1.72 11.33 24.57
N ASN A 80 -1.71 10.06 24.98
CA ASN A 80 -0.61 9.13 24.71
C ASN A 80 -0.75 8.33 23.41
N PHE A 81 -1.76 8.61 22.59
CA PHE A 81 -1.97 7.91 21.32
C PHE A 81 -1.36 8.69 20.15
N THR A 82 -0.84 7.93 19.18
CA THR A 82 -0.43 8.44 17.87
C THR A 82 -1.28 7.76 16.81
N CYS A 83 -1.99 8.55 16.02
CA CYS A 83 -2.83 8.08 14.94
C CYS A 83 -2.18 8.31 13.58
N MET A 84 -2.32 7.32 12.71
CA MET A 84 -1.91 7.35 11.32
C MET A 84 -3.16 7.32 10.42
N PRO A 85 -3.21 8.14 9.37
CA PRO A 85 -4.27 8.08 8.39
C PRO A 85 -4.14 6.81 7.55
N ASP A 86 -5.22 6.54 6.82
CA ASP A 86 -5.32 5.51 5.81
C ASP A 86 -4.15 5.57 4.80
N ASN A 87 -3.63 4.39 4.48
CA ASN A 87 -2.62 4.18 3.46
C ASN A 87 -3.31 3.77 2.16
N PRO A 88 -3.39 4.67 1.15
CA PRO A 88 -4.08 4.37 -0.10
C PRO A 88 -3.41 3.28 -0.96
N ALA A 89 -2.26 2.75 -0.54
CA ALA A 89 -1.63 1.60 -1.16
C ALA A 89 -2.29 0.27 -0.76
N THR A 90 -3.11 0.23 0.29
CA THR A 90 -3.83 -0.96 0.72
C THR A 90 -5.25 -1.00 0.13
N PRO A 91 -5.89 -2.18 0.02
CA PRO A 91 -7.17 -2.34 -0.67
C PRO A 91 -8.40 -1.87 0.12
N GLY A 92 -8.22 -1.39 1.35
CA GLY A 92 -9.29 -0.98 2.23
C GLY A 92 -8.81 0.04 3.25
N PRO A 93 -9.73 0.68 4.01
CA PRO A 93 -9.35 1.65 5.01
C PRO A 93 -8.50 0.98 6.09
N ASP A 94 -7.32 1.52 6.40
CA ASP A 94 -6.44 1.04 7.46
C ASP A 94 -5.91 2.14 8.43
N PRO A 95 -6.69 3.20 8.75
CA PRO A 95 -6.22 4.17 9.73
C PRO A 95 -6.13 3.49 11.10
N MET A 96 -5.07 3.82 11.84
CA MET A 96 -4.75 3.16 13.10
C MET A 96 -4.34 4.17 14.16
N CYS A 97 -4.74 3.96 15.42
CA CYS A 97 -4.27 4.73 16.57
C CYS A 97 -3.56 3.82 17.55
N MET A 98 -2.28 4.10 17.79
CA MET A 98 -1.37 3.26 18.56
C MET A 98 -0.96 3.96 19.85
N ASP A 99 -0.92 3.22 20.95
CA ASP A 99 -0.22 3.66 22.15
C ASP A 99 1.31 3.62 21.94
N PRO A 100 2.12 4.09 22.91
CA PRO A 100 3.57 4.14 22.74
C PRO A 100 4.23 2.76 22.56
N ALA A 101 3.71 1.72 23.19
CA ALA A 101 4.26 0.36 23.07
C ALA A 101 3.93 -0.25 21.71
N ALA A 102 2.71 -0.02 21.22
CA ALA A 102 2.32 -0.41 19.87
C ALA A 102 3.12 0.35 18.79
N MET A 103 3.42 1.63 19.00
CA MET A 103 4.30 2.39 18.11
C MET A 103 5.71 1.78 18.03
N GLU A 104 6.30 1.39 19.17
CA GLU A 104 7.59 0.68 19.19
C GLU A 104 7.51 -0.65 18.44
N TRP A 105 6.44 -1.42 18.66
CA TRP A 105 6.22 -2.70 17.99
C TRP A 105 6.07 -2.54 16.48
N VAL A 106 5.23 -1.60 16.03
CA VAL A 106 5.01 -1.30 14.61
C VAL A 106 6.31 -0.82 13.96
N HIS A 107 7.07 0.05 14.63
CA HIS A 107 8.36 0.50 14.10
C HIS A 107 9.34 -0.66 13.86
N ALA A 108 9.45 -1.58 14.82
CA ALA A 108 10.26 -2.78 14.66
C ALA A 108 9.74 -3.65 13.50
N TYR A 109 8.43 -3.90 13.47
CA TYR A 109 7.76 -4.70 12.44
C TYR A 109 8.04 -4.17 11.03
N VAL A 110 7.77 -2.87 10.77
CA VAL A 110 7.98 -2.25 9.45
C VAL A 110 9.45 -2.11 9.09
N SER A 111 10.35 -2.06 10.08
CA SER A 111 11.80 -2.01 9.87
C SER A 111 12.44 -3.40 9.71
N HIS A 112 11.63 -4.46 9.66
CA HIS A 112 12.07 -5.85 9.59
C HIS A 112 12.99 -6.24 10.76
N GLN A 113 12.74 -5.65 11.93
CA GLN A 113 13.39 -5.96 13.19
C GLN A 113 12.46 -6.80 14.05
N THR A 114 13.03 -7.58 14.96
CA THR A 114 12.24 -8.34 15.94
C THR A 114 11.56 -7.37 16.90
N PRO A 115 10.22 -7.35 16.99
CA PRO A 115 9.53 -6.50 17.95
C PRO A 115 9.89 -6.89 19.38
N PRO A 116 10.06 -5.91 20.29
CA PRO A 116 10.45 -6.19 21.67
C PRO A 116 9.37 -7.03 22.37
N PRO A 117 9.72 -8.22 22.94
CA PRO A 117 8.76 -9.02 23.68
C PRO A 117 8.45 -8.40 25.05
N GLY A 118 7.30 -8.72 25.62
CA GLY A 118 6.90 -8.34 26.97
C GLY A 118 6.46 -6.88 27.14
N LYS A 119 6.34 -6.11 26.04
CA LYS A 119 5.76 -4.77 26.02
C LYS A 119 4.42 -4.80 25.29
N VAL A 120 3.35 -5.04 26.04
CA VAL A 120 2.01 -5.06 25.48
C VAL A 120 1.63 -3.67 24.97
N GLY A 121 1.34 -3.57 23.68
CA GLY A 121 0.84 -2.37 23.02
C GLY A 121 -0.59 -2.56 22.53
N PHE A 122 -1.34 -1.46 22.53
CA PHE A 122 -2.73 -1.42 22.12
C PHE A 122 -2.94 -0.55 20.88
N MET A 123 -3.73 -1.05 19.92
CA MET A 123 -4.04 -0.36 18.67
C MET A 123 -5.54 -0.34 18.42
N TYR A 124 -6.08 0.81 18.03
CA TYR A 124 -7.43 0.92 17.48
C TYR A 124 -7.38 0.93 15.95
N MET A 125 -8.28 0.18 15.30
CA MET A 125 -8.56 0.19 13.86
C MET A 125 -10.08 0.16 13.62
N LEU A 126 -10.77 1.18 14.15
CA LEU A 126 -12.24 1.22 14.19
C LEU A 126 -12.89 1.59 12.85
N ALA A 127 -12.11 2.01 11.85
CA ALA A 127 -12.60 2.15 10.48
C ALA A 127 -12.62 0.80 9.72
N GLY A 128 -12.16 -0.28 10.36
CA GLY A 128 -11.79 -1.52 9.69
C GLY A 128 -10.31 -1.52 9.30
N GLY A 129 -9.88 -2.62 8.71
CA GLY A 129 -8.50 -2.80 8.28
C GLY A 129 -8.37 -3.96 7.32
N THR A 130 -7.31 -3.93 6.53
CA THR A 130 -6.83 -5.14 5.86
C THR A 130 -5.54 -5.59 6.52
N ASP A 131 -5.52 -6.82 7.02
CA ASP A 131 -4.32 -7.40 7.59
C ASP A 131 -3.46 -7.96 6.46
N ALA A 132 -2.18 -7.59 6.44
CA ALA A 132 -1.22 -8.13 5.49
C ALA A 132 -1.04 -9.62 5.79
N SER A 133 -1.70 -10.46 4.99
CA SER A 133 -1.56 -11.92 4.87
C SER A 133 -1.00 -12.66 6.10
N ASN A 134 -1.81 -13.56 6.69
CA ASN A 134 -1.34 -14.45 7.77
C ASN A 134 -0.20 -15.40 7.36
N THR A 135 0.09 -15.52 6.06
CA THR A 135 1.19 -16.35 5.54
C THR A 135 2.40 -15.56 5.03
N ASP A 136 2.22 -14.27 4.72
CA ASP A 136 3.27 -13.33 4.35
C ASP A 136 3.00 -11.93 4.95
N PRO A 137 3.46 -11.66 6.19
CA PRO A 137 3.22 -10.38 6.87
C PRO A 137 3.74 -9.14 6.11
N TYR A 138 4.60 -9.34 5.10
CA TYR A 138 5.20 -8.28 4.30
C TYR A 138 4.58 -8.16 2.90
N ALA A 139 3.51 -8.90 2.62
CA ALA A 139 2.81 -8.82 1.34
C ALA A 139 2.23 -7.42 1.10
N ALA A 140 2.66 -6.75 0.03
CA ALA A 140 2.23 -5.39 -0.28
C ALA A 140 0.82 -5.30 -0.89
N LYS A 141 0.23 -6.43 -1.34
CA LYS A 141 -1.10 -6.46 -1.97
C LYS A 141 -1.75 -7.85 -1.90
N PRO A 142 -3.09 -7.94 -2.03
CA PRO A 142 -3.78 -9.20 -2.17
C PRO A 142 -3.33 -9.97 -3.42
N THR A 143 -3.26 -11.28 -3.28
CA THR A 143 -3.13 -12.26 -4.35
C THR A 143 -4.15 -13.37 -4.11
N ALA A 144 -4.38 -14.23 -5.09
CA ALA A 144 -5.29 -15.36 -4.90
C ALA A 144 -4.82 -16.38 -3.84
N SER A 145 -3.56 -16.32 -3.41
CA SER A 145 -2.91 -17.36 -2.60
C SER A 145 -2.35 -16.86 -1.27
N ASN A 146 -2.40 -15.57 -0.98
CA ASN A 146 -1.79 -15.01 0.23
C ASN A 146 -2.80 -14.72 1.33
N HIS A 147 -3.93 -15.43 1.40
CA HIS A 147 -4.87 -15.36 2.54
C HIS A 147 -5.07 -13.93 3.06
N TRP A 148 -5.47 -13.02 2.16
CA TRP A 148 -5.62 -11.60 2.49
C TRP A 148 -6.86 -11.41 3.34
N ILE A 149 -6.71 -10.83 4.52
CA ILE A 149 -7.78 -10.75 5.51
C ILE A 149 -8.36 -9.33 5.52
N SER A 150 -9.68 -9.26 5.54
CA SER A 150 -10.42 -8.03 5.77
C SER A 150 -11.12 -8.14 7.10
N THR A 151 -10.80 -7.21 7.98
CA THR A 151 -11.28 -7.21 9.37
C THR A 151 -12.14 -5.99 9.57
N GLY A 152 -13.34 -6.19 10.13
CA GLY A 152 -14.21 -5.09 10.50
C GLY A 152 -13.59 -4.20 11.59
N PRO A 153 -14.34 -3.23 12.14
CA PRO A 153 -13.86 -2.42 13.25
C PRO A 153 -13.31 -3.28 14.41
N HIS A 154 -12.03 -3.13 14.72
CA HIS A 154 -11.35 -3.99 15.69
C HIS A 154 -10.25 -3.24 16.46
N VAL A 155 -9.63 -3.97 17.37
CA VAL A 155 -8.44 -3.53 18.12
C VAL A 155 -7.38 -4.61 18.02
N MET A 156 -6.10 -4.21 18.02
CA MET A 156 -4.98 -5.16 18.06
C MET A 156 -4.25 -5.04 19.39
N VAL A 157 -3.76 -6.19 19.87
CA VAL A 157 -2.87 -6.29 21.02
C VAL A 157 -1.54 -6.86 20.54
N VAL A 158 -0.48 -6.08 20.63
CA VAL A 158 0.85 -6.41 20.11
C VAL A 158 1.88 -6.50 21.22
N GLY A 159 3.03 -7.15 20.95
CA GLY A 159 4.16 -7.19 21.88
C GLY A 159 3.96 -8.01 23.17
N ALA A 160 2.89 -8.79 23.27
CA ALA A 160 2.72 -9.77 24.34
C ALA A 160 3.67 -10.97 24.16
N ASP A 161 3.81 -11.79 25.19
CA ASP A 161 4.55 -13.06 25.08
C ASP A 161 3.79 -14.06 24.20
N ALA A 162 4.50 -14.99 23.55
CA ALA A 162 3.89 -16.00 22.68
C ALA A 162 2.74 -16.77 23.36
N SER A 163 2.88 -17.07 24.66
CA SER A 163 1.85 -17.77 25.45
C SER A 163 0.51 -17.03 25.55
N PHE A 164 0.51 -15.69 25.44
CA PHE A 164 -0.73 -14.91 25.35
C PHE A 164 -1.47 -15.24 24.05
N TYR A 165 -0.73 -15.24 22.93
CA TYR A 165 -1.25 -15.50 21.59
C TYR A 165 -1.63 -16.97 21.36
N ASP A 166 -1.02 -17.91 22.08
CA ASP A 166 -1.33 -19.34 21.99
C ASP A 166 -2.76 -19.70 22.42
N THR A 167 -3.45 -18.79 23.12
CA THR A 167 -4.85 -18.99 23.55
C THR A 167 -5.89 -18.64 22.47
N TYR A 168 -5.46 -18.07 21.34
CA TYR A 168 -6.34 -17.63 20.25
C TYR A 168 -6.21 -18.53 19.01
N PRO A 169 -7.26 -18.64 18.16
CA PRO A 169 -7.18 -19.35 16.88
C PRO A 169 -6.11 -18.75 15.96
N LYS A 170 -5.40 -19.61 15.20
CA LYS A 170 -4.28 -19.25 14.29
C LYS A 170 -4.47 -19.77 12.86
N ASN A 171 -5.71 -19.78 12.39
CA ASN A 171 -6.02 -20.30 11.06
C ASN A 171 -5.50 -19.32 9.99
N ALA A 172 -5.08 -19.83 8.84
CA ALA A 172 -4.68 -18.99 7.70
C ALA A 172 -5.85 -18.08 7.24
N ASP A 173 -7.08 -18.59 7.34
CA ASP A 173 -8.33 -17.85 7.14
C ASP A 173 -9.09 -17.79 8.49
N PRO A 174 -8.85 -16.77 9.34
CA PRO A 174 -9.46 -16.67 10.65
C PRO A 174 -10.93 -16.24 10.60
N ASP A 175 -11.69 -16.57 11.65
CA ASP A 175 -13.00 -15.97 11.91
C ASP A 175 -12.79 -14.56 12.48
N THR A 176 -13.00 -13.53 11.65
CA THR A 176 -12.79 -12.13 12.02
C THR A 176 -13.89 -11.56 12.93
N THR A 177 -14.87 -12.38 13.34
CA THR A 177 -15.87 -12.00 14.34
C THR A 177 -15.43 -12.26 15.78
N VAL A 178 -14.29 -12.93 15.96
CA VAL A 178 -13.67 -13.23 17.27
C VAL A 178 -12.21 -12.75 17.31
N ALA A 179 -11.57 -12.81 18.47
CA ALA A 179 -10.14 -12.56 18.57
C ALA A 179 -9.34 -13.71 17.93
N TYR A 180 -8.37 -13.38 17.07
CA TYR A 180 -7.50 -14.30 16.35
C TYR A 180 -6.06 -13.78 16.30
N VAL A 181 -5.15 -14.63 15.81
CA VAL A 181 -3.76 -14.31 15.50
C VAL A 181 -3.44 -14.76 14.08
#